data_AF-W9V7V3-F1
#
_entry.id   AF-W9V7V3-F1
#
_cell.length_a   1.000
_cell.length_b   1.000
_cell.length_c   1.000
_cell.angle_alpha   90.00
_cell.angle_beta   90.00
_cell.angle_gamma   90.00
#
_symmetry.space_group_name_H-M   'P 1'
#
loop_
_entity.id
_entity.type
_entity.pdbx_description
1 polymer ?
#
loop_
_entity_poly.entity_id
_entity_poly.type
_entity_poly.pdbx_seq_one_letter_code
_entity_poly.pdbx_strand_id
1 'polypeptide(L)' 'MTDEANEPWFEIERRLMDDQDGRERDGIQSRLEEAARPLKRQLDAGVTPAEFARLNAVLEGLEAGRDLVMQVWRAHHPSV' A
#
# COMPACT_ATOMS: atom_id res chain seq x y z
N MET A 1 -23.01 24.05 -6.47
CA MET A 1 -23.11 22.67 -5.96
C MET A 1 -21.72 22.36 -5.47
N THR A 2 -21.51 22.57 -4.17
CA THR A 2 -20.20 22.49 -3.51
C THR A 2 -19.72 21.05 -3.51
N ASP A 3 -18.43 20.89 -3.77
CA ASP A 3 -17.72 19.65 -4.06
C ASP A 3 -17.50 18.81 -2.77
N GLU A 4 -18.60 18.47 -2.08
CA GLU A 4 -18.57 17.62 -0.87
C GLU A 4 -18.09 16.18 -1.18
N ALA A 5 -17.86 15.83 -2.44
CA ALA A 5 -17.44 14.52 -2.88
C ALA A 5 -15.91 14.28 -2.83
N ASN A 6 -15.11 15.30 -2.51
CA ASN A 6 -13.63 15.22 -2.56
C ASN A 6 -12.95 15.36 -1.18
N GLU A 7 -13.69 15.33 -0.07
CA GLU A 7 -13.05 15.40 1.25
C GLU A 7 -12.50 14.01 1.65
N PRO A 8 -11.18 13.89 1.92
CA PRO A 8 -10.57 12.62 2.26
C PRO A 8 -11.16 12.06 3.55
N TRP A 9 -11.59 10.81 3.52
CA TRP A 9 -12.16 10.14 4.68
C TRP A 9 -11.08 9.75 5.69
N PHE A 10 -9.86 9.53 5.21
CA PHE A 10 -8.71 9.13 6.02
C PHE A 10 -7.55 10.13 5.92
N GLU A 11 -6.82 10.30 7.02
CA GLU A 11 -5.59 11.11 7.08
C GLU A 11 -4.56 10.69 6.02
N ILE A 12 -4.42 9.38 5.76
CA ILE A 12 -3.49 8.85 4.76
C ILE A 12 -3.91 9.21 3.32
N GLU A 13 -5.22 9.28 3.06
CA GLU A 13 -5.75 9.70 1.77
C GLU A 13 -5.45 11.18 1.54
N ARG A 14 -5.70 12.04 2.54
CA ARG A 14 -5.32 13.46 2.49
C ARG A 14 -3.83 13.64 2.18
N ARG A 15 -2.97 12.91 2.92
CA ARG A 15 -1.52 12.98 2.70
C ARG A 15 -1.13 12.55 1.29
N LEU A 16 -1.76 11.53 0.74
CA LEU A 16 -1.52 11.08 -0.63
C LEU A 16 -2.08 12.04 -1.68
N MET A 17 -3.17 12.75 -1.39
CA MET A 17 -3.72 13.80 -2.26
C MET A 17 -2.80 15.03 -2.34
N ASP A 18 -2.15 15.39 -1.23
CA ASP A 18 -1.25 16.54 -1.15
C ASP A 18 0.20 16.21 -1.60
N ASP A 19 0.51 14.94 -1.88
CA ASP A 19 1.85 14.41 -2.16
C ASP A 19 2.32 14.63 -3.62
N GLN A 20 2.43 15.87 -4.07
CA GLN A 20 2.76 16.16 -5.47
C GLN A 20 4.08 15.56 -5.98
N ASP A 21 5.08 15.45 -5.10
CA ASP A 21 6.39 14.91 -5.46
C ASP A 21 6.56 13.41 -5.19
N GLY A 22 5.51 12.75 -4.69
CA GLY A 22 5.47 11.30 -4.51
C GLY A 22 6.27 10.79 -3.32
N ARG A 23 6.73 11.65 -2.40
CA ARG A 23 7.54 11.23 -1.25
C ARG A 23 6.73 10.40 -0.26
N GLU A 24 5.50 10.77 0.03
CA GLU A 24 4.64 10.01 0.94
C GLU A 24 4.25 8.67 0.32
N ARG A 25 3.90 8.66 -0.98
CA ARG A 25 3.69 7.46 -1.77
C ARG A 25 4.89 6.52 -1.65
N ASP A 26 6.10 7.02 -1.92
CA ASP A 26 7.32 6.19 -1.90
C ASP A 26 7.67 5.72 -0.48
N GLY A 27 7.42 6.54 0.53
CA GLY A 27 7.58 6.18 1.94
C GLY A 27 6.64 5.04 2.35
N ILE A 28 5.37 5.12 1.98
CA ILE A 28 4.39 4.07 2.27
C ILE A 28 4.73 2.79 1.49
N GLN A 29 5.07 2.90 0.21
CA GLN A 29 5.52 1.76 -0.62
C GLN A 29 6.71 1.04 0.01
N SER A 30 7.71 1.80 0.46
CA SER A 30 8.92 1.27 1.09
C SER A 30 8.59 0.52 2.38
N ARG A 31 7.72 1.09 3.23
CA ARG A 31 7.31 0.44 4.50
C ARG A 31 6.53 -0.85 4.26
N LEU A 32 5.66 -0.89 3.26
CA LEU A 32 4.91 -2.10 2.91
C LEU A 32 5.84 -3.19 2.35
N GLU A 33 6.79 -2.81 1.50
CA GLU A 33 7.82 -3.73 1.00
C GLU A 33 8.72 -4.25 2.14
N GLU A 34 9.16 -3.38 3.04
CA GLU A 34 9.95 -3.77 4.22
C GLU A 34 9.20 -4.75 5.12
N ALA A 35 7.90 -4.56 5.31
CA ALA A 35 7.04 -5.50 6.04
C ALA A 35 6.87 -6.85 5.31
N ALA A 36 6.87 -6.85 3.97
CA ALA A 36 6.72 -8.05 3.17
C ALA A 36 8.00 -8.93 3.14
N ARG A 37 9.18 -8.31 3.15
CA ARG A 37 10.49 -9.00 3.08
C ARG A 37 10.67 -10.16 4.07
N PRO A 38 10.42 -10.02 5.39
CA PRO A 38 10.59 -11.13 6.32
C PRO A 38 9.61 -12.28 6.04
N LEU A 39 8.39 -11.98 5.56
CA LEU A 39 7.40 -13.01 5.22
C LEU A 39 7.85 -13.81 4.00
N LYS A 40 8.33 -13.14 2.94
CA LYS A 40 8.91 -13.79 1.76
C LYS A 40 10.05 -14.73 2.14
N ARG A 41 10.98 -14.26 2.99
CA ARG A 41 12.09 -15.09 3.50
C ARG A 41 11.62 -16.31 4.27
N GLN A 42 10.56 -16.20 5.07
CA GLN A 42 10.00 -17.35 5.79
C GLN A 42 9.39 -18.36 4.83
N LEU A 43 8.61 -17.89 3.85
CA LEU A 43 8.02 -18.74 2.82
C LEU A 43 9.10 -19.46 2.00
N ASP A 44 10.16 -18.75 1.60
CA ASP A 44 11.30 -19.30 0.84
C ASP A 44 12.10 -20.34 1.63
N ALA A 45 12.14 -20.23 2.97
CA ALA A 45 12.79 -21.20 3.83
C ALA A 45 12.00 -22.53 3.97
N GLY A 46 10.76 -22.55 3.48
CA GLY A 46 9.84 -23.67 3.65
C GLY A 46 9.12 -23.61 4.99
N VAL A 47 7.79 -23.65 4.93
CA VAL A 47 6.90 -23.64 6.10
C VAL A 47 5.85 -24.74 5.98
N THR A 48 5.16 -25.04 7.08
CA THR A 48 4.02 -25.96 7.02
C THR A 48 2.89 -25.39 6.15
N PRO A 49 2.00 -26.21 5.58
CA PRO A 49 0.90 -25.71 4.76
C PRO A 49 -0.01 -24.69 5.46
N ALA A 50 -0.24 -24.87 6.77
CA ALA A 50 -1.04 -23.93 7.57
C ALA A 50 -0.34 -22.58 7.74
N GLU A 51 0.97 -22.59 7.98
CA GLU A 51 1.79 -21.38 8.05
C GLU A 51 1.90 -20.69 6.69
N PHE A 52 2.03 -21.47 5.61
CA PHE A 52 2.03 -20.93 4.24
C PHE A 52 0.76 -20.13 3.99
N ALA A 53 -0.42 -20.73 4.21
CA ALA A 53 -1.70 -20.07 3.99
C ALA A 53 -1.81 -18.76 4.78
N ARG A 54 -1.37 -18.77 6.05
CA ARG A 54 -1.39 -17.58 6.91
C ARG A 54 -0.43 -16.50 6.43
N LEU A 55 0.83 -16.83 6.17
CA LEU A 55 1.86 -15.87 5.76
C LEU A 55 1.57 -15.31 4.38
N ASN A 56 1.10 -16.15 3.45
CA ASN A 56 0.72 -15.76 2.12
C ASN A 56 -0.46 -14.78 2.12
N ALA A 57 -1.49 -15.00 2.95
CA ALA A 57 -2.61 -14.06 3.07
C ALA A 57 -2.18 -12.67 3.56
N VAL A 58 -1.21 -12.61 4.50
CA VAL A 58 -0.65 -11.32 4.95
C VAL A 58 0.16 -10.67 3.83
N LEU A 59 0.95 -11.47 3.10
CA LEU A 59 1.75 -10.98 1.98
C LEU A 59 0.87 -10.38 0.88
N GLU A 60 -0.20 -11.08 0.48
CA GLU A 60 -1.19 -10.59 -0.48
C GLU A 60 -1.85 -9.28 -0.02
N GLY A 61 -2.15 -9.15 1.28
CA GLY A 61 -2.69 -7.91 1.84
C GLY A 61 -1.72 -6.74 1.76
N LEU A 62 -0.42 -6.98 1.99
CA LEU A 62 0.61 -5.96 1.84
C LEU A 62 0.79 -5.53 0.38
N GLU A 63 0.75 -6.49 -0.55
CA GLU A 63 0.84 -6.22 -2.00
C GLU A 63 -0.39 -5.45 -2.50
N ALA A 64 -1.60 -5.85 -2.11
CA ALA A 64 -2.82 -5.11 -2.41
C ALA A 64 -2.78 -3.68 -1.83
N GLY A 65 -2.23 -3.51 -0.62
CA GLY A 65 -2.02 -2.19 -0.03
C GLY A 65 -1.10 -1.30 -0.86
N ARG A 66 -0.05 -1.87 -1.47
CA ARG A 66 0.85 -1.13 -2.36
C ARG A 66 0.13 -0.69 -3.62
N ASP A 67 -0.64 -1.58 -4.24
CA ASP A 67 -1.39 -1.25 -5.44
C ASP A 67 -2.41 -0.14 -5.16
N LEU A 68 -3.11 -0.22 -4.03
CA LEU A 68 -4.09 0.79 -3.62
C LEU A 68 -3.45 2.17 -3.41
N VAL A 69 -2.30 2.25 -2.73
CA VAL A 69 -1.58 3.52 -2.51
C VAL A 69 -1.21 4.16 -3.85
N MET A 70 -0.72 3.36 -4.81
CA MET A 70 -0.39 3.86 -6.14
C MET A 70 -1.64 4.31 -6.90
N GLN A 71 -2.74 3.56 -6.81
CA GLN A 71 -4.00 3.89 -7.46
C GLN A 71 -4.59 5.21 -6.94
N VAL A 72 -4.65 5.37 -5.61
CA VAL A 72 -5.14 6.61 -4.96
C VAL A 72 -4.27 7.79 -5.38
N TRP A 73 -2.93 7.66 -5.27
CA TRP A 73 -2.04 8.75 -5.64
C TRP A 73 -2.21 9.16 -7.11
N ARG A 74 -2.27 8.21 -8.05
CA ARG A 74 -2.48 8.50 -9.49
C ARG A 74 -3.83 9.14 -9.79
N ALA A 75 -4.88 8.83 -9.02
CA ALA A 75 -6.20 9.43 -9.21
C ALA A 75 -6.17 10.96 -8.98
N HIS A 76 -5.29 11.43 -8.09
CA HIS A 76 -5.11 12.86 -7.78
C HIS A 76 -3.93 13.51 -8.52
N HIS A 77 -3.02 12.70 -9.09
CA HIS A 77 -1.82 13.14 -9.79
C HIS A 77 -1.70 12.53 -11.21
N PRO A 78 -2.68 12.74 -12.12
CA PRO A 78 -2.74 12.03 -13.40
C PRO A 78 -1.68 12.47 -14.45
N SER A 79 -1.05 13.62 -14.23
CA SER A 79 -0.08 14.24 -15.15
C SER A 79 1.39 14.08 -14.71
N VAL A 80 1.65 13.27 -13.67
CA VAL A 80 2.99 12.98 -13.15
C VAL A 80 3.44 11.59 -13.58
#